data_AF-A0A850WI71-F1
#
_entry.id   AF-A0A850WI71-F1
#
_cell.length_a   1.000
_cell.length_b   1.000
_cell.length_c   1.000
_cell.angle_alpha   90.00
_cell.angle_beta   90.00
_cell.angle_gamma   90.00
#
_symmetry.space_group_name_H-M   'P 1'
#
loop_
_entity.id
_entity.type
_entity.pdbx_description
1 polymer ?
#
loop_
_entity_poly.entity_id
_entity_poly.type
_entity_poly.pdbx_seq_one_letter_code
_entity_poly.pdbx_strand_id
1 'polypeptide(L)'
;QLENAKQSAERNSNMVGAAHEELQQTRIRIDNLSSEVSQLQKQLAAKEAKLHDLEDILARERETNRRLLSDKEREMAEMRARMQQQLDEYQELLDIKLALDMEINAYRKLLEGEEERLRLSPSPSSHKGASRSHVSTQGSSKKRKLEDSESRTSFSHHARTSGRVGVEEVDQEGRFVRLRNKSNEVRLPLGRAVQPRSFGINSVLSSGAQEGDGIWASGAGATHSPPSNLVWKAQSSWGCGDSLRTALINSNGEEVAMRKLVRTVIINDEDEDEDDDEVNIHHRHQH
;
A
#
# COMPACT_ATOMS: atom_id res chain seq x y z
N GLN A 1 -30.23 -74.95 62.67
CA GLN A 1 -31.04 -74.60 61.47
C GLN A 1 -31.53 -73.16 61.51
N LEU A 2 -32.12 -72.70 62.63
CA LEU A 2 -32.62 -71.33 62.81
C LEU A 2 -31.54 -70.23 62.70
N GLU A 3 -30.34 -70.49 63.25
CA GLU A 3 -29.21 -69.56 63.21
C GLU A 3 -28.62 -69.38 61.80
N ASN A 4 -28.56 -70.46 61.02
CA ASN A 4 -28.16 -70.43 59.60
C ASN A 4 -29.17 -69.65 58.74
N ALA A 5 -30.47 -69.80 59.02
CA ALA A 5 -31.51 -69.03 58.35
C ALA A 5 -31.43 -67.54 58.68
N LYS A 6 -31.13 -67.19 59.94
CA LYS A 6 -30.88 -65.78 60.35
C LYS A 6 -29.67 -65.17 59.64
N GLN A 7 -28.53 -65.85 59.64
CA GLN A 7 -27.34 -65.36 58.92
C GLN A 7 -27.58 -65.24 57.41
N SER A 8 -28.33 -66.17 56.81
CA SER A 8 -28.70 -66.08 55.40
C SER A 8 -29.61 -64.90 55.12
N ALA A 9 -30.59 -64.62 56.00
CA ALA A 9 -31.48 -63.47 55.90
C ALA A 9 -30.73 -62.13 56.05
N GLU A 10 -29.79 -62.02 56.99
CA GLU A 10 -28.93 -60.84 57.15
C GLU A 10 -28.06 -60.60 55.91
N ARG A 11 -27.41 -61.65 55.37
CA ARG A 11 -26.64 -61.53 54.13
C ARG A 11 -27.51 -61.07 52.97
N ASN A 12 -28.71 -61.63 52.85
CA ASN A 12 -29.65 -61.25 51.79
C ASN A 12 -30.13 -59.80 51.95
N SER A 13 -30.43 -59.36 53.18
CA SER A 13 -30.77 -57.97 53.49
C SER A 13 -29.64 -57.01 53.14
N ASN A 14 -28.39 -57.37 53.45
CA ASN A 14 -27.22 -56.55 53.13
C ASN A 14 -26.99 -56.47 51.61
N MET A 15 -27.17 -57.57 50.88
CA MET A 15 -27.08 -57.56 49.41
C MET A 15 -28.19 -56.71 48.77
N VAL A 16 -29.42 -56.79 49.28
CA VAL A 16 -30.53 -55.95 48.81
C VAL A 16 -30.25 -54.47 49.09
N GLY A 17 -29.69 -54.14 50.26
CA GLY A 17 -29.26 -52.78 50.59
C GLY A 17 -28.19 -52.25 49.63
N ALA A 18 -27.14 -53.03 49.39
CA ALA A 18 -26.08 -52.66 48.45
C ALA A 18 -26.59 -52.48 47.01
N ALA A 19 -27.45 -53.39 46.53
CA ALA A 19 -28.06 -53.27 45.21
C ALA A 19 -28.98 -52.03 45.10
N HIS A 20 -29.66 -51.66 46.18
CA HIS A 20 -30.48 -50.46 46.23
C HIS A 20 -29.64 -49.18 46.19
N GLU A 21 -28.53 -49.14 46.94
CA GLU A 21 -27.57 -48.03 46.90
C GLU A 21 -26.93 -47.85 45.52
N GLU A 22 -26.52 -48.95 44.87
CA GLU A 22 -26.00 -48.91 43.49
C GLU A 22 -27.05 -48.40 42.50
N LEU A 23 -28.32 -48.83 42.64
CA LEU A 23 -29.43 -48.31 41.83
C LEU A 23 -29.66 -46.81 42.05
N GLN A 24 -29.56 -46.33 43.29
CA GLN A 24 -29.67 -44.90 43.56
C GLN A 24 -28.51 -44.11 42.96
N GLN A 25 -27.27 -44.60 43.09
CA GLN A 25 -26.10 -43.95 42.49
C GLN A 25 -26.17 -43.90 40.97
N THR A 26 -26.57 -45.00 40.32
CA THR A 26 -26.73 -45.04 38.86
C THR A 26 -27.83 -44.10 38.39
N ARG A 27 -28.95 -43.99 39.12
CA ARG A 27 -30.01 -43.04 38.82
C ARG A 27 -29.54 -41.59 38.90
N ILE A 28 -28.83 -41.22 39.97
CA ILE A 28 -28.25 -39.87 40.10
C ILE A 28 -27.28 -39.59 38.95
N ARG A 29 -26.47 -40.58 38.55
CA ARG A 29 -25.56 -40.44 37.41
C ARG A 29 -26.30 -40.22 36.10
N ILE A 30 -27.40 -40.93 35.86
CA ILE A 30 -28.25 -40.74 34.68
C ILE A 30 -28.85 -39.34 34.66
N ASP A 31 -29.37 -38.86 35.79
CA ASP A 31 -29.96 -37.53 35.90
C ASP A 31 -28.91 -36.42 35.63
N ASN A 32 -27.70 -36.58 36.18
CA ASN A 32 -26.58 -35.67 35.94
C ASN A 32 -26.17 -35.65 34.46
N LEU A 33 -25.99 -36.82 33.84
CA LEU A 33 -25.65 -36.93 32.42
C LEU A 33 -26.76 -36.35 31.52
N SER A 34 -28.03 -36.58 31.88
CA SER A 34 -29.17 -36.03 31.13
C SER A 34 -29.21 -34.51 31.20
N SER A 35 -28.89 -33.93 32.37
CA SER A 35 -28.74 -32.48 32.55
C SER A 35 -27.59 -31.92 31.70
N GLU A 36 -26.43 -32.60 31.71
CA GLU A 36 -25.26 -32.21 30.91
C GLU A 36 -25.56 -32.25 29.41
N VAL A 37 -26.22 -33.30 28.92
CA VAL A 37 -26.68 -33.40 27.52
C VAL A 37 -27.61 -32.24 27.16
N SER A 38 -28.59 -31.92 28.02
CA SER A 38 -29.50 -30.79 27.80
C SER A 38 -28.76 -29.45 27.76
N GLN A 39 -27.77 -29.27 28.62
CA GLN A 39 -26.95 -28.05 28.64
C GLN A 39 -26.09 -27.93 27.38
N LEU A 40 -25.46 -29.02 26.94
CA LEU A 40 -24.66 -29.05 25.71
C LEU A 40 -25.53 -28.80 24.47
N GLN A 41 -26.74 -29.36 24.41
CA GLN A 41 -27.68 -29.10 23.32
C GLN A 41 -28.07 -27.61 23.24
N LYS A 42 -28.33 -26.96 24.38
CA LYS A 42 -28.60 -25.51 24.42
C LYS A 42 -27.39 -24.68 23.98
N GLN A 43 -26.19 -25.08 24.39
CA GLN A 43 -24.97 -24.42 23.96
C GLN A 43 -24.74 -24.57 22.46
N LEU A 44 -24.97 -25.76 21.90
CA LEU A 44 -24.89 -26.01 20.47
C LEU A 44 -25.83 -25.08 19.70
N ALA A 45 -27.11 -25.06 20.05
CA ALA A 45 -28.10 -24.20 19.40
C ALA A 45 -27.74 -22.71 19.49
N ALA A 46 -27.23 -22.25 20.64
CA ALA A 46 -26.76 -20.87 20.79
C ALA A 46 -25.54 -20.55 19.92
N LYS A 47 -24.63 -21.52 19.74
CA LYS A 47 -23.45 -21.36 18.87
C LYS A 47 -23.84 -21.38 17.39
N GLU A 48 -24.77 -22.24 17.00
CA GLU A 48 -25.32 -22.29 15.64
C GLU A 48 -26.04 -20.98 15.28
N ALA A 49 -26.88 -20.45 16.17
CA ALA A 49 -27.52 -19.15 15.96
C ALA A 49 -26.48 -18.03 15.77
N LYS A 50 -25.44 -18.01 16.62
CA LYS A 50 -24.36 -17.03 16.50
C LYS A 50 -23.56 -17.18 15.21
N LEU A 51 -23.34 -18.41 14.73
CA LEU A 51 -22.67 -18.64 13.45
C LEU A 51 -23.51 -18.06 12.31
N HIS A 52 -24.81 -18.32 12.31
CA HIS A 52 -25.71 -17.79 11.30
C HIS A 52 -25.74 -16.26 11.28
N ASP A 53 -25.83 -15.62 12.46
CA ASP A 53 -25.77 -14.15 12.57
C ASP A 53 -24.46 -13.58 12.02
N LEU A 54 -23.33 -14.24 12.28
CA LEU A 54 -22.01 -13.81 11.78
C LEU A 54 -21.88 -14.00 10.26
N GLU A 55 -22.43 -15.09 9.72
CA GLU A 55 -22.49 -15.33 8.28
C GLU A 55 -23.31 -14.25 7.57
N ASP A 56 -24.46 -13.87 8.15
CA ASP A 56 -25.32 -12.81 7.66
C ASP A 56 -24.63 -11.44 7.67
N ILE A 57 -23.95 -11.10 8.77
CA ILE A 57 -23.17 -9.86 8.88
C ILE A 57 -22.07 -9.84 7.82
N LEU A 58 -21.33 -10.94 7.68
CA LEU A 58 -20.24 -11.06 6.70
C LEU A 58 -20.77 -10.96 5.26
N ALA A 59 -21.92 -11.55 4.96
CA ALA A 59 -22.55 -11.45 3.64
C ALA A 59 -22.94 -10.00 3.33
N ARG A 60 -23.53 -9.28 4.29
CA ARG A 60 -23.87 -7.86 4.15
C ARG A 60 -22.62 -7.00 3.95
N GLU A 61 -21.57 -7.24 4.74
CA GLU A 61 -20.30 -6.51 4.63
C GLU A 61 -19.60 -6.75 3.28
N ARG A 62 -19.66 -7.97 2.75
CA ARG A 62 -19.16 -8.27 1.41
C ARG A 62 -19.92 -7.50 0.34
N GLU A 63 -21.25 -7.47 0.44
CA GLU A 63 -22.08 -6.75 -0.53
C GLU A 63 -21.87 -5.23 -0.45
N THR A 64 -21.74 -4.65 0.73
CA THR A 64 -21.43 -3.22 0.88
C THR A 64 -20.05 -2.88 0.32
N ASN A 65 -19.04 -3.70 0.61
CA ASN A 65 -17.69 -3.51 0.06
C ASN A 65 -17.68 -3.63 -1.47
N ARG A 66 -18.41 -4.61 -2.03
CA ARG A 66 -18.54 -4.78 -3.48
C ARG A 66 -19.16 -3.55 -4.16
N ARG A 67 -20.21 -2.97 -3.55
CA ARG A 67 -20.83 -1.73 -4.05
C ARG A 67 -19.87 -0.55 -3.99
N LEU A 68 -19.20 -0.36 -2.86
CA LEU A 68 -18.22 0.73 -2.70
C LEU A 68 -17.09 0.62 -3.72
N LEU A 69 -16.58 -0.59 -3.97
CA LEU A 69 -15.54 -0.83 -4.96
C LEU A 69 -16.02 -0.48 -6.37
N SER A 70 -17.23 -0.92 -6.74
CA SER A 70 -17.85 -0.58 -8.03
C SER A 70 -18.04 0.92 -8.21
N ASP A 71 -18.47 1.65 -7.17
CA ASP A 71 -18.61 3.10 -7.22
C ASP A 71 -17.26 3.80 -7.40
N LYS A 72 -16.21 3.31 -6.75
CA LYS A 72 -14.85 3.84 -6.92
C LYS A 72 -14.28 3.56 -8.30
N GLU A 73 -14.54 2.38 -8.87
CA GLU A 73 -14.15 2.07 -10.25
C GLU A 73 -14.84 3.00 -11.25
N ARG A 74 -16.13 3.27 -11.06
CA ARG A 74 -16.87 4.24 -11.87
C ARG A 74 -16.30 5.65 -11.74
N GLU A 75 -16.04 6.12 -10.52
CA GLU A 75 -15.43 7.43 -10.28
C GLU A 75 -14.06 7.57 -10.97
N MET A 76 -13.23 6.52 -10.90
CA MET A 76 -11.94 6.48 -11.61
C MET A 76 -12.11 6.52 -13.12
N ALA A 77 -13.07 5.79 -13.68
CA ALA A 77 -13.36 5.80 -15.11
C ALA A 77 -13.82 7.19 -15.59
N GLU A 78 -14.72 7.82 -14.83
CA GLU A 78 -15.18 9.20 -15.11
C GLU A 78 -14.02 10.21 -15.07
N MET A 79 -13.12 10.10 -14.08
CA MET A 79 -11.97 10.99 -13.98
C MET A 79 -11.00 10.80 -15.15
N ARG A 80 -10.73 9.56 -15.56
CA ARG A 80 -9.91 9.26 -16.75
C ARG A 80 -10.52 9.85 -18.01
N ALA A 81 -11.84 9.70 -18.21
CA ALA A 81 -12.53 10.28 -19.35
C ALA A 81 -12.42 11.82 -19.37
N ARG A 82 -12.59 12.49 -18.22
CA ARG A 82 -12.40 13.95 -18.12
C ARG A 82 -10.96 14.36 -18.43
N MET A 83 -9.97 13.62 -17.94
CA MET A 83 -8.56 13.93 -18.25
C MET A 83 -8.26 13.77 -19.74
N GLN A 84 -8.81 12.74 -20.38
CA GLN A 84 -8.64 12.55 -21.83
C GLN A 84 -9.27 13.72 -22.60
N GLN A 85 -10.50 14.11 -22.24
CA GLN A 85 -11.16 15.26 -22.85
C GLN A 85 -10.32 16.54 -22.72
N GLN A 86 -9.72 16.79 -21.55
CA GLN A 86 -8.85 17.95 -21.35
C GLN A 86 -7.57 17.90 -22.20
N LEU A 87 -7.01 16.71 -22.44
CA LEU A 87 -5.87 16.55 -23.33
C LEU A 87 -6.24 16.85 -24.78
N ASP A 88 -7.42 16.38 -25.21
CA ASP A 88 -7.92 16.64 -26.57
C ASP A 88 -8.19 18.14 -26.79
N GLU A 89 -8.86 18.80 -25.83
CA GLU A 89 -9.08 20.26 -25.85
C GLU A 89 -7.77 21.05 -25.85
N TYR A 90 -6.77 20.59 -25.09
CA TYR A 90 -5.45 21.23 -25.07
C TYR A 90 -4.71 21.09 -26.41
N GLN A 91 -4.81 19.92 -27.06
CA GLN A 91 -4.22 19.70 -28.37
C GLN A 91 -4.86 20.60 -29.43
N GLU A 92 -6.18 20.73 -29.44
CA GLU A 92 -6.89 21.63 -30.35
C GLU A 92 -6.44 23.09 -30.14
N LEU A 93 -6.32 23.53 -28.89
CA LEU A 93 -5.84 24.87 -28.58
C LEU A 93 -4.38 25.08 -29.02
N LEU A 94 -3.54 24.06 -28.87
CA LEU A 94 -2.16 24.10 -29.34
C LEU A 94 -2.10 24.22 -30.87
N ASP A 95 -2.94 23.48 -31.60
CA ASP A 95 -3.01 23.55 -33.05
C ASP A 95 -3.43 24.95 -33.52
N ILE A 96 -4.43 25.57 -32.88
CA ILE A 96 -4.83 26.96 -33.13
C ILE A 96 -3.67 27.92 -32.88
N LYS A 97 -2.93 27.74 -31.78
CA LYS A 97 -1.77 28.58 -31.45
C LYS A 97 -0.68 28.46 -32.52
N LEU A 98 -0.40 27.26 -33.00
CA LEU A 98 0.59 27.03 -34.06
C LEU A 98 0.16 27.70 -35.38
N ALA A 99 -1.12 27.64 -35.73
CA ALA A 99 -1.66 28.35 -36.89
C ALA A 99 -1.47 29.87 -36.76
N LEU A 100 -1.78 30.45 -35.59
CA LEU A 100 -1.57 31.87 -35.32
C LEU A 100 -0.09 32.29 -35.40
N ASP A 101 0.83 31.47 -34.87
CA ASP A 101 2.27 31.74 -34.99
C ASP A 101 2.73 31.73 -36.45
N MET A 102 2.20 30.82 -37.26
CA MET A 102 2.49 30.77 -38.70
C MET A 102 1.99 32.04 -39.39
N GLU A 103 0.77 32.49 -39.09
CA GLU A 103 0.21 33.74 -39.61
C GLU A 103 1.07 34.95 -39.21
N ILE A 104 1.44 35.07 -37.94
CA ILE A 104 2.30 36.16 -37.44
C ILE A 104 3.64 36.19 -38.17
N ASN A 105 4.26 35.03 -38.36
CA ASN A 105 5.53 34.94 -39.09
C ASN A 105 5.39 35.31 -40.57
N ALA A 106 4.28 34.94 -41.20
CA ALA A 106 3.98 35.35 -42.57
C ALA A 106 3.80 36.87 -42.67
N TYR A 107 3.04 37.47 -41.74
CA TYR A 107 2.88 38.94 -41.68
C TYR A 107 4.21 39.65 -41.46
N ARG A 108 5.08 39.17 -40.56
CA ARG A 108 6.43 39.75 -40.36
C ARG A 108 7.26 39.74 -41.65
N LYS A 109 7.31 38.62 -42.36
CA LYS A 109 8.06 38.51 -43.63
C LYS A 109 7.53 39.46 -44.70
N LEU A 110 6.21 39.63 -44.78
CA LEU A 110 5.61 40.57 -45.72
C LEU A 110 6.01 42.01 -45.40
N LEU A 111 5.99 42.40 -44.12
CA LEU A 111 6.44 43.72 -43.68
C LEU A 111 7.94 43.94 -43.94
N GLU A 112 8.79 42.96 -43.63
CA GLU A 112 10.23 43.02 -43.92
C GLU A 112 10.49 43.27 -45.42
N GLY A 113 9.75 42.59 -46.30
CA GLY A 113 9.84 42.81 -47.75
C GLY A 113 9.38 44.20 -48.20
N GLU A 114 8.33 44.76 -47.58
CA GLU A 114 7.88 46.14 -47.86
C GLU A 114 8.90 47.18 -47.35
N GLU A 115 9.47 46.99 -46.16
CA GLU A 115 10.51 47.87 -45.59
C GLU A 115 11.77 47.92 -46.47
N GLU A 116 12.16 46.78 -47.05
CA GLU A 116 13.28 46.71 -48.00
C GLU A 116 12.96 47.45 -49.31
N ARG A 117 11.75 47.27 -49.88
CA ARG A 117 11.29 47.99 -51.09
C ARG A 117 11.25 49.51 -50.89
N LEU A 118 10.78 49.95 -49.72
CA LEU A 118 10.67 51.36 -49.36
C LEU A 118 12.01 51.97 -48.88
N ARG A 119 13.09 51.18 -48.83
CA ARG A 119 14.40 51.58 -48.29
C ARG A 119 14.31 52.18 -46.88
N LEU A 120 13.37 51.66 -46.08
CA LEU A 120 13.19 52.07 -44.69
C LEU A 120 14.13 51.34 -43.73
N SER A 121 14.93 50.39 -44.24
CA SER A 121 15.97 49.72 -43.46
C SER A 121 16.92 50.75 -42.86
N PRO A 122 17.02 50.85 -41.52
CA PRO A 122 18.06 51.67 -40.90
C PRO A 122 19.41 51.12 -41.35
N SER A 123 20.26 52.00 -41.88
CA SER A 123 21.69 51.71 -42.10
C SER A 123 22.29 51.08 -40.85
N PRO A 124 23.13 50.03 -40.95
CA PRO A 124 23.70 49.39 -39.77
C PRO A 124 24.69 50.38 -39.12
N SER A 125 24.21 51.16 -38.15
CA SER A 125 25.09 51.94 -37.29
C SER A 125 25.82 50.99 -36.35
N SER A 126 27.14 50.97 -36.53
CA SER A 126 28.13 50.29 -35.70
C SER A 126 28.02 50.72 -34.24
N HIS A 127 27.09 50.14 -33.48
CA HIS A 127 27.05 50.30 -32.04
C HIS A 127 27.76 49.13 -31.35
N LYS A 128 28.90 49.52 -30.80
CA LYS A 128 29.78 48.77 -29.91
C LYS A 128 29.02 48.14 -28.76
N GLY A 129 29.35 46.88 -28.50
CA GLY A 129 29.61 46.35 -27.16
C GLY A 129 28.45 46.34 -26.17
N ALA A 130 27.60 45.32 -26.27
CA ALA A 130 26.94 44.73 -25.11
C ALA A 130 26.61 43.27 -25.41
N SER A 131 27.61 42.39 -25.25
CA SER A 131 27.37 40.95 -25.28
C SER A 131 26.59 40.55 -24.04
N ARG A 132 25.36 40.16 -24.31
CA ARG A 132 24.39 39.54 -23.43
C ARG A 132 24.95 38.22 -22.90
N SER A 133 24.58 37.91 -21.66
CA SER A 133 24.76 36.62 -21.03
C SER A 133 24.27 35.48 -21.92
N HIS A 134 25.20 34.63 -22.34
CA HIS A 134 24.88 33.33 -22.92
C HIS A 134 24.40 32.41 -21.79
N VAL A 135 23.17 31.91 -21.87
CA VAL A 135 22.78 30.68 -21.19
C VAL A 135 23.11 29.57 -22.17
N SER A 136 24.27 28.93 -21.98
CA SER A 136 24.58 27.65 -22.59
C SER A 136 23.97 26.55 -21.72
N THR A 137 22.80 26.06 -22.09
CA THR A 137 22.37 24.71 -21.77
C THR A 137 23.05 23.76 -22.76
N GLN A 138 24.23 23.26 -22.39
CA GLN A 138 24.87 22.16 -23.10
C GLN A 138 25.29 21.08 -22.11
N GLY A 139 24.68 19.91 -22.32
CA GLY A 139 25.26 18.59 -22.13
C GLY A 139 25.98 18.37 -20.81
N SER A 140 25.26 17.80 -19.84
CA SER A 140 25.89 17.03 -18.78
C SER A 140 26.81 15.99 -19.41
N SER A 141 28.11 16.18 -19.24
CA SER A 141 29.15 15.24 -19.61
C SER A 141 28.92 13.92 -18.89
N LYS A 142 28.20 13.01 -19.54
CA LYS A 142 28.09 11.60 -19.16
C LYS A 142 29.46 10.97 -19.41
N LYS A 143 30.35 11.12 -18.43
CA LYS A 143 31.65 10.45 -18.39
C LYS A 143 31.33 8.96 -18.27
N ARG A 144 31.45 8.25 -19.39
CA ARG A 144 31.36 6.80 -19.50
C ARG A 144 32.27 6.18 -18.45
N LYS A 145 31.67 5.70 -17.36
CA LYS A 145 32.31 4.74 -16.47
C LYS A 145 31.78 3.40 -16.92
N LEU A 146 32.71 2.54 -17.36
CA LEU A 146 32.52 1.15 -17.73
C LEU A 146 31.53 0.51 -16.74
N GLU A 147 30.32 0.18 -17.21
CA GLU A 147 29.29 -0.47 -16.41
C GLU A 147 29.66 -1.95 -16.25
N ASP A 148 29.82 -2.35 -14.99
CA ASP A 148 29.61 -3.73 -14.59
C ASP A 148 28.12 -4.02 -14.76
N SER A 149 27.78 -5.17 -15.31
CA SER A 149 26.41 -5.56 -15.64
C SER A 149 25.63 -5.87 -14.35
N GLU A 150 25.25 -4.83 -13.61
CA GLU A 150 24.36 -4.92 -12.46
C GLU A 150 22.97 -4.44 -12.85
N SER A 151 21.97 -5.32 -12.75
CA SER A 151 20.55 -4.96 -12.87
C SER A 151 20.24 -3.78 -11.94
N ARG A 152 19.94 -2.61 -12.50
CA ARG A 152 19.70 -1.39 -11.70
C ARG A 152 18.31 -1.46 -11.10
N THR A 153 18.22 -1.76 -9.79
CA THR A 153 16.94 -1.66 -9.07
C THR A 153 16.64 -0.20 -8.72
N SER A 154 15.51 0.31 -9.18
CA SER A 154 14.99 1.65 -8.86
C SER A 154 13.77 1.56 -7.95
N PHE A 155 13.47 2.63 -7.19
CA PHE A 155 12.30 2.68 -6.32
C PHE A 155 11.46 3.93 -6.57
N SER A 156 10.16 3.74 -6.72
CA SER A 156 9.18 4.82 -6.79
C SER A 156 8.45 4.96 -5.45
N HIS A 157 8.32 6.21 -4.99
CA HIS A 157 7.69 6.55 -3.71
C HIS A 157 6.37 7.29 -3.94
N HIS A 158 5.29 6.83 -3.33
CA HIS A 158 3.98 7.49 -3.36
C HIS A 158 3.51 7.73 -1.92
N ALA A 159 3.43 8.98 -1.48
CA ALA A 159 3.00 9.34 -0.12
C ALA A 159 1.75 10.22 -0.14
N ARG A 160 0.83 9.99 0.80
CA ARG A 160 -0.36 10.82 1.03
C ARG A 160 -0.50 11.07 2.52
N THR A 161 -0.94 12.26 2.91
CA THR A 161 -1.15 12.62 4.31
C THR A 161 -2.33 13.56 4.38
N SER A 162 -3.37 13.18 5.12
CA SER A 162 -4.55 14.00 5.34
C SER A 162 -4.56 14.67 6.72
N GLY A 163 -3.69 14.21 7.63
CA GLY A 163 -3.65 14.67 9.02
C GLY A 163 -2.34 15.37 9.43
N ARG A 164 -2.21 15.58 10.74
CA ARG A 164 -1.03 16.21 11.36
C ARG A 164 0.21 15.31 11.38
N VAL A 165 0.05 14.00 11.15
CA VAL A 165 1.13 13.01 11.16
C VAL A 165 1.21 12.34 9.80
N GLY A 166 2.39 12.30 9.20
CA GLY A 166 2.67 11.61 7.94
C GLY A 166 3.68 10.47 8.10
N VAL A 167 3.65 9.51 7.17
CA VAL A 167 4.71 8.50 7.04
C VAL A 167 5.85 9.10 6.22
N GLU A 168 6.98 9.37 6.88
CA GLU A 168 8.13 10.02 6.27
C GLU A 168 8.96 9.03 5.46
N GLU A 169 9.31 7.92 6.10
CA GLU A 169 10.25 6.95 5.56
C GLU A 169 9.82 5.54 5.93
N VAL A 170 10.07 4.62 5.01
CA VAL A 170 9.86 3.18 5.18
C VAL A 170 11.11 2.53 4.63
N ASP A 171 11.79 1.77 5.49
CA ASP A 171 13.00 1.04 5.11
C ASP A 171 12.68 -0.07 4.11
N GLN A 172 13.51 -0.20 3.07
CA GLN A 172 13.28 -1.14 1.96
C GLN A 172 13.40 -2.60 2.39
N GLU A 173 14.20 -2.87 3.42
CA GLU A 173 14.38 -4.18 4.03
C GLU A 173 13.37 -4.44 5.16
N GLY A 174 12.45 -3.50 5.41
CA GLY A 174 11.43 -3.62 6.44
C GLY A 174 11.99 -3.51 7.87
N ARG A 175 13.13 -2.85 8.07
CA ARG A 175 13.72 -2.71 9.42
C ARG A 175 13.01 -1.67 10.27
N PHE A 176 12.54 -0.57 9.68
CA PHE A 176 11.88 0.50 10.41
C PHE A 176 10.88 1.31 9.57
N VAL A 177 10.03 2.05 10.27
CA VAL A 177 9.14 3.08 9.72
C VAL A 177 9.33 4.37 10.50
N ARG A 178 9.51 5.50 9.82
CA ARG A 178 9.56 6.83 10.43
C ARG A 178 8.28 7.59 10.18
N LEU A 179 7.78 8.21 11.24
CA LEU A 179 6.60 9.06 11.20
C LEU A 179 7.01 10.49 11.52
N ARG A 180 6.45 11.44 10.77
CA ARG A 180 6.69 12.88 10.95
C ARG A 180 5.44 13.57 11.43
N ASN A 181 5.54 14.25 12.56
CA ASN A 181 4.55 15.25 12.98
C ASN A 181 4.78 16.54 12.17
N LYS A 182 3.80 16.95 11.37
CA LYS A 182 3.78 18.17 10.57
C LYS A 182 3.08 19.35 11.28
N SER A 183 2.60 19.15 12.51
CA SER A 183 1.99 20.21 13.31
C SER A 183 3.00 20.90 14.20
N ASN A 184 2.67 22.13 14.63
CA ASN A 184 3.45 22.88 15.60
C ASN A 184 3.21 22.40 17.04
N GLU A 185 2.36 21.40 17.24
CA GLU A 185 2.11 20.79 18.55
C GLU A 185 3.15 19.70 18.80
N VAL A 186 3.87 19.85 19.92
CA VAL A 186 4.97 18.97 20.34
C VAL A 186 4.49 17.54 20.63
N ARG A 187 3.18 17.34 20.82
CA ARG A 187 2.63 16.06 21.27
C ARG A 187 1.26 15.78 20.67
N LEU A 188 1.19 14.70 19.88
CA LEU A 188 -0.05 14.16 19.35
C LEU A 188 -0.26 12.72 19.81
N PRO A 189 -1.48 12.34 20.22
CA PRO A 189 -1.85 10.93 20.37
C PRO A 189 -1.88 10.29 18.98
N LEU A 190 -1.13 9.20 18.79
CA LEU A 190 -1.14 8.45 17.56
C LEU A 190 -2.17 7.32 17.59
N GLY A 191 -2.63 6.94 16.39
CA GLY A 191 -3.46 5.76 16.16
C GLY A 191 -2.63 4.50 15.89
N ARG A 192 -3.15 3.59 15.09
CA ARG A 192 -2.55 2.28 14.76
C ARG A 192 -1.80 2.37 13.42
N ALA A 193 -0.56 1.91 13.35
CA ALA A 193 0.14 1.70 12.07
C ALA A 193 -0.18 0.31 11.51
N VAL A 194 -0.21 0.18 10.18
CA VAL A 194 -0.51 -1.08 9.47
C VAL A 194 0.52 -1.35 8.37
N GLN A 195 1.18 -2.52 8.45
CA GLN A 195 1.37 -3.57 7.40
C GLN A 195 2.53 -4.54 7.76
N PRO A 196 2.49 -5.88 7.43
CA PRO A 196 1.35 -6.73 7.04
C PRO A 196 0.46 -7.11 8.23
N ARG A 197 0.82 -6.60 9.42
CA ARG A 197 0.08 -6.70 10.66
C ARG A 197 -0.04 -5.31 11.26
N SER A 198 -0.90 -5.19 12.26
CA SER A 198 -1.20 -3.92 12.89
C SER A 198 -0.33 -3.69 14.13
N PHE A 199 0.30 -2.53 14.22
CA PHE A 199 1.06 -2.07 15.39
C PHE A 199 0.33 -0.92 16.08
N GLY A 200 -0.04 -1.09 17.34
CA GLY A 200 -0.63 -0.02 18.14
C GLY A 200 0.45 0.98 18.56
N ILE A 201 0.30 2.25 18.19
CA ILE A 201 1.23 3.31 18.60
C ILE A 201 0.56 4.10 19.72
N ASN A 202 0.87 3.75 20.96
CA ASN A 202 0.36 4.46 22.14
C ASN A 202 1.25 5.65 22.55
N SER A 203 2.28 5.97 21.77
CA SER A 203 3.31 6.95 22.09
C SER A 203 3.25 8.18 21.20
N VAL A 204 3.71 9.27 21.80
CA VAL A 204 3.68 10.63 21.29
C VAL A 204 4.81 10.87 20.29
N LEU A 205 4.51 11.36 19.08
CA LEU A 205 5.56 11.85 18.18
C LEU A 205 5.95 13.29 18.56
N SER A 206 7.24 13.48 18.87
CA SER A 206 7.83 14.80 18.99
C SER A 206 7.95 15.48 17.63
N SER A 207 7.81 16.81 17.60
CA SER A 207 8.11 17.61 16.41
C SER A 207 9.61 17.61 16.14
N GLY A 208 10.05 16.95 15.06
CA GLY A 208 11.45 16.83 14.67
C GLY A 208 12.03 15.45 14.98
N ALA A 209 11.92 14.53 14.03
CA ALA A 209 12.58 13.22 14.12
C ALA A 209 14.09 13.40 13.87
N GLN A 210 14.92 12.95 14.80
CA GLN A 210 16.37 12.86 14.62
C GLN A 210 16.73 11.53 13.93
N GLU A 211 17.95 11.45 13.42
CA GLU A 211 18.49 10.22 12.84
C GLU A 211 18.52 9.10 13.91
N GLY A 212 17.66 8.10 13.76
CA GLY A 212 17.48 7.01 14.73
C GLY A 212 16.07 6.93 15.33
N ASP A 213 15.28 8.00 15.25
CA ASP A 213 13.88 8.00 15.66
C ASP A 213 13.03 7.22 14.66
N GLY A 214 12.08 6.43 15.17
CA GLY A 214 11.25 5.56 14.35
C GLY A 214 10.69 4.36 15.08
N ILE A 215 9.92 3.57 14.34
CA ILE A 215 9.33 2.33 14.81
C ILE A 215 10.06 1.18 14.12
N TRP A 216 10.92 0.51 14.87
CA TRP A 216 11.79 -0.55 14.41
C TRP A 216 11.14 -1.91 14.59
N ALA A 217 11.40 -2.84 13.69
CA ALA A 217 11.04 -4.24 13.90
C ALA A 217 11.98 -4.90 14.93
N SER A 218 11.55 -5.95 15.61
CA SER A 218 12.37 -6.61 16.64
C SER A 218 13.64 -7.24 16.08
N GLY A 219 13.64 -7.67 14.82
CA GLY A 219 14.80 -8.25 14.14
C GLY A 219 15.81 -7.20 13.64
N ALA A 220 15.49 -5.90 13.73
CA ALA A 220 16.38 -4.83 13.28
C ALA A 220 17.48 -4.48 14.29
N GLY A 221 17.47 -5.08 15.49
CA GLY A 221 18.50 -4.86 16.52
C GLY A 221 18.46 -3.47 17.20
N ALA A 222 17.38 -2.72 17.04
CA ALA A 222 17.22 -1.41 17.65
C ALA A 222 16.87 -1.50 19.15
N THR A 223 17.35 -0.53 19.93
CA THR A 223 17.04 -0.41 21.36
C THR A 223 15.70 0.29 21.56
N HIS A 224 14.83 -0.29 22.39
CA HIS A 224 13.53 0.32 22.71
C HIS A 224 13.68 1.50 23.68
N SER A 225 13.49 2.72 23.20
CA SER A 225 13.57 3.96 23.98
C SER A 225 12.42 4.92 23.66
N PRO A 226 11.20 4.65 24.20
CA PRO A 226 10.06 5.54 24.02
C PRO A 226 10.34 6.96 24.58
N PRO A 227 9.72 8.02 24.01
CA PRO A 227 8.69 7.97 22.97
C PRO A 227 9.22 7.99 21.53
N SER A 228 10.51 8.27 21.32
CA SER A 228 11.07 8.56 19.99
C SER A 228 11.52 7.30 19.23
N ASN A 229 12.05 6.30 19.94
CA ASN A 229 12.47 5.02 19.37
C ASN A 229 11.63 3.86 19.91
N LEU A 230 10.79 3.30 19.07
CA LEU A 230 9.86 2.24 19.41
C LEU A 230 10.27 0.95 18.72
N VAL A 231 10.13 -0.18 19.40
CA VAL A 231 10.44 -1.50 18.84
C VAL A 231 9.16 -2.33 18.83
N TRP A 232 8.76 -2.77 17.64
CA TRP A 232 7.68 -3.70 17.43
C TRP A 232 8.12 -5.11 17.79
N LYS A 233 8.08 -5.41 19.10
CA LYS A 233 8.56 -6.69 19.65
C LYS A 233 7.89 -7.93 19.06
N ALA A 234 6.64 -7.81 18.61
CA ALA A 234 5.85 -8.92 18.10
C ALA A 234 6.17 -9.33 16.65
N GLN A 235 6.98 -8.56 15.91
CA GLN A 235 7.36 -8.85 14.52
C GLN A 235 8.85 -8.62 14.31
N SER A 236 9.51 -9.57 13.64
CA SER A 236 10.94 -9.47 13.31
C SER A 236 11.24 -8.51 12.16
N SER A 237 10.25 -8.21 11.31
CA SER A 237 10.35 -7.26 10.18
C SER A 237 8.99 -6.59 9.92
N TRP A 238 9.01 -5.40 9.32
CA TRP A 238 7.85 -4.72 8.71
C TRP A 238 7.43 -5.33 7.36
N GLY A 239 8.22 -6.27 6.84
CA GLY A 239 8.03 -6.89 5.53
C GLY A 239 8.91 -6.24 4.46
N CYS A 240 9.38 -7.06 3.52
CA CYS A 240 10.15 -6.66 2.35
C CYS A 240 9.45 -7.17 1.08
N GLY A 241 9.69 -6.55 -0.06
CA GLY A 241 9.11 -6.95 -1.35
C GLY A 241 9.08 -5.83 -2.38
N ASP A 242 8.55 -6.15 -3.56
CA ASP A 242 8.53 -5.22 -4.69
C ASP A 242 7.49 -4.11 -4.56
N SER A 243 6.51 -4.27 -3.67
CA SER A 243 5.52 -3.24 -3.35
C SER A 243 5.19 -3.27 -1.87
N LEU A 244 5.70 -2.29 -1.12
CA LEU A 244 5.40 -2.07 0.29
C LEU A 244 4.41 -0.91 0.45
N ARG A 245 3.46 -1.01 1.37
CA ARG A 245 2.46 0.03 1.65
C ARG A 245 2.23 0.21 3.15
N THR A 246 2.88 1.20 3.73
CA THR A 246 2.66 1.55 5.14
C THR A 246 1.54 2.58 5.25
N ALA A 247 0.56 2.33 6.12
CA ALA A 247 -0.51 3.28 6.43
C ALA A 247 -0.65 3.52 7.93
N LEU A 248 -1.03 4.74 8.27
CA LEU A 248 -1.38 5.17 9.61
C LEU A 248 -2.90 5.34 9.68
N ILE A 249 -3.52 4.67 10.63
CA ILE A 249 -4.97 4.63 10.84
C ILE A 249 -5.29 5.25 12.19
N ASN A 250 -6.31 6.11 12.26
CA ASN A 250 -6.77 6.69 13.52
C ASN A 250 -7.58 5.68 14.37
N SER A 251 -8.03 6.09 15.56
CA SER A 251 -8.88 5.27 16.44
C SER A 251 -10.22 4.87 15.79
N ASN A 252 -10.68 5.64 14.81
CA ASN A 252 -11.95 5.44 14.13
C ASN A 252 -11.83 4.49 12.93
N GLY A 253 -10.63 3.99 12.63
CA GLY A 253 -10.39 3.11 11.47
C GLY A 253 -10.11 3.85 10.16
N GLU A 254 -9.98 5.18 10.19
CA GLU A 254 -9.73 5.97 8.98
C GLU A 254 -8.23 6.13 8.72
N GLU A 255 -7.83 6.05 7.45
CA GLU A 255 -6.45 6.27 7.04
C GLU A 255 -6.11 7.77 7.05
N VAL A 256 -5.16 8.17 7.88
CA VAL A 256 -4.71 9.57 8.03
C VAL A 256 -3.41 9.86 7.29
N ALA A 257 -2.62 8.82 7.00
CA ALA A 257 -1.43 8.92 6.16
C ALA A 257 -1.08 7.56 5.55
N MET A 258 -0.45 7.58 4.38
CA MET A 258 0.11 6.39 3.74
C MET A 258 1.39 6.70 2.98
N ARG A 259 2.23 5.68 2.83
CA ARG A 259 3.39 5.68 1.95
C ARG A 259 3.48 4.31 1.26
N LYS A 260 3.51 4.31 -0.06
CA LYS A 260 3.75 3.15 -0.91
C LYS A 260 5.14 3.26 -1.52
N LEU A 261 5.89 2.17 -1.49
CA LEU A 261 7.21 2.01 -2.06
C LEU A 261 7.15 0.88 -3.09
N VAL A 262 7.51 1.16 -4.34
CA VAL A 262 7.49 0.17 -5.43
C VAL A 262 8.90 0.03 -5.99
N ARG A 263 9.47 -1.17 -5.93
CA ARG A 263 10.74 -1.55 -6.55
C ARG A 263 10.49 -1.89 -8.02
N THR A 264 11.28 -1.30 -8.90
CA THR A 264 11.30 -1.63 -10.33
C THR A 264 12.71 -2.04 -10.71
N VAL A 265 12.89 -3.28 -11.15
CA VAL A 265 14.15 -3.76 -11.71
C VAL A 265 14.25 -3.23 -13.14
N ILE A 266 15.26 -2.43 -13.45
CA ILE A 266 15.57 -2.02 -14.81
C ILE A 266 16.55 -3.07 -15.34
N ILE A 267 16.08 -3.85 -16.31
CA ILE A 267 16.92 -4.73 -17.12
C ILE A 267 17.35 -3.87 -18.31
N ASN A 268 18.66 -3.71 -18.50
CA ASN A 268 19.17 -3.11 -19.72
C ASN A 268 19.08 -4.21 -20.79
N ASP A 269 18.08 -4.14 -21.67
CA ASP A 269 18.07 -4.94 -22.90
C ASP A 269 18.99 -4.24 -23.92
N GLU A 270 20.30 -4.28 -23.66
CA GLU A 270 21.32 -4.03 -24.67
C GLU A 270 22.02 -5.38 -24.87
N ASP A 271 21.46 -6.24 -25.74
CA ASP A 271 22.13 -7.36 -26.42
C ASP A 271 21.08 -8.04 -27.35
N GLU A 272 20.57 -7.32 -28.35
CA GLU A 272 20.09 -7.95 -29.59
C GLU A 272 21.12 -7.59 -30.68
N ASP A 273 22.21 -8.35 -30.72
CA ASP A 273 23.07 -8.44 -31.90
C ASP A 273 22.23 -9.10 -33.01
N GLU A 274 21.70 -8.31 -33.93
CA GLU A 274 21.16 -8.81 -35.21
C GLU A 274 22.34 -9.34 -36.03
N ASP A 275 22.52 -10.67 -36.02
CA ASP A 275 23.33 -11.37 -37.01
C ASP A 275 22.68 -11.18 -38.40
N ASP A 276 23.25 -10.25 -39.16
CA ASP A 276 22.94 -9.97 -40.57
C ASP A 276 23.42 -11.13 -41.47
N ASP A 277 22.64 -12.22 -41.56
CA ASP A 277 22.84 -13.25 -42.58
C ASP A 277 22.24 -12.79 -43.91
N GLU A 278 23.12 -12.22 -44.73
CA GLU A 278 22.90 -11.71 -46.09
C GLU A 278 22.40 -12.82 -47.06
N VAL A 279 21.08 -12.97 -47.19
CA VAL A 279 20.47 -13.81 -48.24
C VAL A 279 20.43 -13.05 -49.57
N ASN A 280 21.52 -13.15 -50.32
CA ASN A 280 21.67 -12.56 -51.65
C ASN A 280 20.77 -13.26 -52.69
N ILE A 281 19.51 -12.81 -52.83
CA ILE A 281 18.63 -13.18 -53.95
C ILE A 281 18.76 -12.13 -55.04
N HIS A 282 19.51 -12.52 -56.08
CA HIS A 282 19.56 -11.87 -57.39
C HIS A 282 18.17 -11.48 -57.88
N HIS A 283 17.99 -10.24 -58.34
CA HIS A 283 17.22 -9.91 -59.54
C HIS A 283 17.59 -8.50 -60.04
N ARG A 284 18.45 -8.42 -61.07
CA ARG A 284 18.54 -7.25 -61.93
C ARG A 284 18.50 -7.69 -63.39
N HIS A 285 17.33 -7.48 -63.99
CA HIS A 285 17.19 -7.28 -65.43
C HIS A 285 18.12 -6.16 -65.90
N GLN A 286 18.83 -6.38 -67.01
CA GLN A 286 18.80 -5.43 -68.12
C GLN A 286 19.37 -6.06 -69.41
N HIS A 287 18.74 -5.66 -70.51
CA HIS A 287 19.32 -5.59 -71.85
C HIS A 287 20.70 -4.93 -71.86
#